data_AF-A0A4Y8HYS6-F1
#
_entry.id   AF-A0A4Y8HYS6-F1
#
_cell.length_a   1.000
_cell.length_b   1.000
_cell.length_c   1.000
_cell.angle_alpha   90.00
_cell.angle_beta   90.00
_cell.angle_gamma   90.00
#
_symmetry.space_group_name_H-M   'P 1'
#
loop_
_entity.id
_entity.type
_entity.pdbx_description
1 polymer ?
#
loop_
_entity_poly.entity_id
_entity_poly.type
_entity_poly.pdbx_seq_one_letter_code
_entity_poly.pdbx_strand_id
1 'polypeptide(L)'
;MTARFDKEDISLLRSIGVGKKVLVIDDDKYARSISKKILKEFGYEIQVIVDGIKGLKMMIEFHPDVVLLDLMMPKINGIEVLQKKRDSGVR
;
A
#
# COMPACT_ATOMS: atom_id res chain seq x y z
N MET A 1 9.00 4.82 -30.48
CA MET A 1 7.55 5.12 -30.41
C MET A 1 7.26 5.62 -29.00
N THR A 2 7.24 6.93 -28.80
CA THR A 2 6.99 7.53 -27.46
C THR A 2 5.50 7.81 -27.36
N ALA A 3 4.80 7.14 -26.46
CA ALA A 3 3.42 7.52 -26.14
C ALA A 3 3.43 8.97 -25.62
N ARG A 4 2.68 9.86 -26.27
CA ARG A 4 2.44 11.21 -25.76
C ARG A 4 1.19 11.13 -24.89
N PHE A 5 1.36 11.36 -23.60
CA PHE A 5 0.24 11.55 -22.68
C PHE A 5 -0.17 13.02 -22.73
N ASP A 6 -1.47 13.28 -22.86
CA ASP A 6 -2.04 14.62 -22.80
C ASP A 6 -2.65 14.94 -21.42
N LYS A 7 -3.35 16.08 -21.31
CA LYS A 7 -3.96 16.51 -20.04
C LYS A 7 -5.12 15.62 -19.60
N GLU A 8 -5.84 15.04 -20.54
CA GLU A 8 -6.99 14.18 -20.26
C GLU A 8 -6.49 12.83 -19.73
N ASP A 9 -5.41 12.30 -20.32
CA ASP A 9 -4.73 11.11 -19.80
C ASP A 9 -4.27 11.29 -18.35
N ILE A 10 -3.63 12.42 -18.03
CA ILE A 10 -3.16 12.73 -16.67
C ILE A 10 -4.33 12.88 -15.70
N SER A 11 -5.44 13.49 -16.14
CA SER A 11 -6.64 13.61 -15.33
C SER A 11 -7.28 12.26 -15.03
N LEU A 12 -7.34 11.36 -16.01
CA LEU A 12 -7.85 10.01 -15.85
C LEU A 12 -6.95 9.20 -14.92
N LEU A 13 -5.63 9.31 -15.08
CA LEU A 13 -4.67 8.67 -14.19
C LEU A 13 -4.90 9.10 -12.72
N ARG A 14 -5.18 10.38 -12.46
CA ARG A 14 -5.41 10.88 -11.10
C ARG A 14 -6.66 10.33 -10.40
N SER A 15 -7.58 9.69 -11.12
CA SER A 15 -8.79 9.10 -10.55
C SER A 15 -8.79 7.56 -10.53
N ILE A 16 -7.74 6.89 -11.03
CA ILE A 16 -7.72 5.41 -11.13
C ILE A 16 -7.88 4.71 -9.78
N GLY A 17 -7.44 5.36 -8.70
CA GLY A 17 -7.48 4.81 -7.35
C GLY A 17 -8.76 5.12 -6.59
N VAL A 18 -9.69 5.88 -7.16
CA VAL A 18 -10.92 6.27 -6.47
C VAL A 18 -11.71 5.02 -6.09
N GLY A 19 -12.08 4.93 -4.80
CA GLY A 19 -12.78 3.78 -4.24
C GLY A 19 -11.89 2.56 -3.97
N LYS A 20 -10.56 2.69 -4.14
CA LYS A 20 -9.57 1.64 -3.83
C LYS A 20 -8.77 1.99 -2.59
N LYS A 21 -8.60 0.99 -1.72
CA LYS A 21 -7.90 1.08 -0.45
C LYS A 21 -6.52 0.45 -0.55
N VAL A 22 -5.49 1.20 -0.14
CA VAL A 22 -4.10 0.72 -0.10
C VAL A 22 -3.56 0.79 1.32
N LEU A 23 -3.05 -0.33 1.81
CA LEU A 23 -2.31 -0.38 3.07
C LEU A 23 -0.80 -0.44 2.76
N VAL A 24 -0.04 0.51 3.29
CA VAL A 24 1.42 0.52 3.19
C VAL A 24 2.03 0.07 4.53
N ILE A 25 2.90 -0.93 4.51
CA ILE A 25 3.62 -1.47 5.67
C ILE A 25 5.11 -1.43 5.34
N ASP A 26 5.83 -0.50 5.94
CA ASP A 26 7.24 -0.21 5.61
C ASP A 26 7.85 0.53 6.82
N ASP A 27 9.04 0.19 7.30
CA ASP A 27 9.65 0.82 8.48
C ASP A 27 10.48 2.08 8.16
N ASP A 28 10.81 2.31 6.89
CA ASP A 28 11.47 3.54 6.44
C ASP A 28 10.48 4.72 6.31
N LYS A 29 10.82 5.81 6.99
CA LYS A 29 9.97 7.01 7.05
C LYS A 29 9.85 7.71 5.68
N TYR A 30 10.93 7.71 4.89
CA TYR A 30 10.96 8.41 3.62
C TYR A 30 10.18 7.64 2.56
N ALA A 31 10.38 6.33 2.45
CA ALA A 31 9.66 5.43 1.56
C ALA A 31 8.15 5.48 1.80
N ARG A 32 7.72 5.40 3.07
CA ARG A 32 6.30 5.58 3.44
C ARG A 32 5.74 6.94 3.01
N SER A 33 6.49 8.02 3.23
CA SER A 33 6.04 9.38 2.90
C SER A 33 5.85 9.56 1.39
N ILE A 34 6.81 9.07 0.61
CA ILE A 34 6.75 9.09 -0.86
C ILE A 34 5.57 8.27 -1.35
N SER A 35 5.44 7.02 -0.87
CA SER A 35 4.34 6.12 -1.25
C SER A 35 2.98 6.74 -0.96
N LYS A 36 2.78 7.30 0.25
CA LYS A 36 1.55 7.98 0.63
C LYS A 36 1.25 9.18 -0.27
N LYS A 37 2.25 10.01 -0.58
CA LYS A 37 2.08 11.19 -1.43
C LYS A 37 1.64 10.79 -2.84
N ILE A 38 2.37 9.85 -3.45
CA ILE A 38 2.08 9.36 -4.80
C ILE A 38 0.69 8.76 -4.83
N LEU A 39 0.40 7.75 -4.01
CA LEU A 39 -0.89 7.06 -4.03
C LEU A 39 -2.06 8.02 -3.76
N LYS A 40 -1.90 9.03 -2.89
CA LYS A 40 -2.96 10.03 -2.67
C LYS A 40 -3.24 10.86 -3.91
N GLU A 41 -2.21 11.19 -4.69
CA GLU A 41 -2.36 11.95 -5.93
C GLU A 41 -3.17 11.18 -7.00
N PHE A 42 -3.15 9.84 -6.94
CA PHE A 42 -3.94 8.96 -7.81
C PHE A 42 -5.32 8.58 -7.24
N GLY A 43 -5.75 9.22 -6.14
CA GLY A 43 -7.11 9.10 -5.61
C GLY A 43 -7.37 7.90 -4.67
N TYR A 44 -6.32 7.16 -4.28
CA TYR A 44 -6.46 6.02 -3.36
C TYR A 44 -6.74 6.46 -1.92
N GLU A 45 -7.54 5.66 -1.20
CA GLU A 45 -7.66 5.74 0.26
C GLU A 45 -6.49 4.97 0.90
N ILE A 46 -5.65 5.63 1.70
CA ILE A 46 -4.38 5.04 2.15
C ILE A 46 -4.23 5.08 3.66
N GLN A 47 -3.83 3.93 4.23
CA GLN A 47 -3.30 3.80 5.58
C GLN A 47 -1.82 3.42 5.53
N VAL A 48 -1.03 3.94 6.47
CA VAL A 48 0.42 3.68 6.56
C VAL A 48 0.78 3.16 7.94
N ILE A 49 1.54 2.07 7.98
CA ILE A 49 1.94 1.36 9.20
C ILE A 49 3.45 1.07 9.11
N VAL A 50 4.12 1.07 10.27
CA VAL A 50 5.59 0.92 10.37
C VAL A 50 6.05 -0.46 10.84
N ASP A 51 5.10 -1.31 11.18
CA ASP A 51 5.32 -2.54 11.94
C ASP A 51 4.45 -3.65 11.36
N GLY A 52 5.06 -4.79 11.02
CA GLY A 52 4.36 -5.90 10.39
C GLY A 52 3.22 -6.48 11.25
N ILE A 53 3.33 -6.46 12.58
CA ILE A 53 2.30 -7.03 13.47
C ILE A 53 1.06 -6.13 13.45
N LYS A 54 1.25 -4.81 13.54
CA LYS A 54 0.18 -3.84 13.32
C LYS A 54 -0.37 -3.94 11.90
N GLY A 55 0.49 -4.23 10.93
CA GLY A 55 0.11 -4.48 9.54
C GLY A 55 -0.91 -5.60 9.40
N LEU A 56 -0.67 -6.76 10.01
CA LEU A 56 -1.62 -7.89 10.02
C LEU A 56 -2.99 -7.51 10.61
N LYS A 57 -3.02 -6.74 11.70
CA LYS A 57 -4.30 -6.26 12.27
C LYS A 57 -5.00 -5.30 11.32
N MET A 58 -4.25 -4.38 10.72
CA MET A 58 -4.80 -3.38 9.82
C MET A 58 -5.34 -3.98 8.53
N MET A 59 -4.82 -5.12 8.06
CA MET A 59 -5.41 -5.85 6.93
C MET A 59 -6.85 -6.26 7.22
N ILE A 60 -7.17 -6.65 8.46
CA ILE A 60 -8.51 -7.07 8.87
C ILE A 60 -9.40 -5.84 9.13
N GLU A 61 -8.88 -4.79 9.76
CA GLU A 61 -9.71 -3.62 10.10
C GLU A 61 -10.01 -2.75 8.89
N PHE A 62 -8.99 -2.46 8.07
CA PHE A 62 -9.10 -1.54 6.95
C PHE A 62 -9.68 -2.18 5.68
N HIS A 63 -9.55 -3.52 5.54
CA HIS A 63 -9.91 -4.27 4.34
C HIS A 63 -9.32 -3.65 3.06
N PRO A 64 -7.98 -3.57 2.95
CA PRO A 64 -7.34 -2.99 1.77
C PRO A 64 -7.55 -3.87 0.52
N ASP A 65 -7.71 -3.24 -0.64
CA ASP A 65 -7.65 -3.93 -1.95
C ASP A 65 -6.22 -4.39 -2.26
N VAL A 66 -5.22 -3.60 -1.84
CA VAL A 66 -3.80 -3.84 -2.10
C VAL A 66 -2.97 -3.52 -0.85
N VAL A 67 -1.97 -4.37 -0.59
CA VAL A 67 -0.95 -4.12 0.43
C VAL A 67 0.39 -3.88 -0.26
N LEU A 68 1.02 -2.73 0.03
CA LEU A 68 2.43 -2.48 -0.26
C LEU A 68 3.25 -2.84 0.98
N LEU A 69 4.04 -3.91 0.92
CA LEU A 69 4.73 -4.49 2.06
C LEU A 69 6.24 -4.49 1.82
N ASP A 70 6.99 -3.85 2.71
CA ASP A 70 8.43 -4.01 2.79
C ASP A 70 8.78 -5.41 3.29
N LEU A 71 9.77 -6.02 2.65
CA LEU A 71 10.29 -7.32 3.03
C LEU A 71 11.32 -7.22 4.15
N MET A 72 12.03 -6.10 4.28
CA MET A 72 13.18 -5.94 5.17
C MET A 72 12.88 -5.00 6.33
N MET A 73 12.05 -5.46 7.28
CA MET A 73 11.70 -4.69 8.49
C MET A 73 12.26 -5.33 9.78
N PRO A 74 12.50 -4.54 10.83
CA PRO A 74 12.89 -5.05 12.14
C PRO A 74 11.75 -5.81 12.83
N LYS A 75 12.11 -6.71 13.75
CA LYS A 75 11.22 -7.57 14.57
C LYS A 75 10.50 -8.68 13.80
N ILE A 76 9.64 -8.32 12.83
CA ILE A 76 9.10 -9.28 11.88
C ILE A 76 9.24 -8.72 10.46
N ASN A 77 9.80 -9.54 9.59
CA ASN A 77 10.02 -9.17 8.20
C ASN A 77 8.77 -9.42 7.35
N GLY A 78 8.74 -8.93 6.11
CA GLY A 78 7.56 -9.06 5.25
C GLY A 78 7.23 -10.50 4.87
N ILE A 79 8.23 -11.40 4.83
CA ILE A 79 7.98 -12.83 4.57
C ILE A 79 7.22 -13.47 5.73
N GLU A 80 7.58 -13.15 6.97
CA GLU A 80 6.86 -13.61 8.16
C GLU A 80 5.42 -13.08 8.21
N VAL A 81 5.20 -11.83 7.78
CA VAL A 81 3.84 -11.27 7.63
C VAL A 81 3.03 -12.09 6.63
N LEU A 82 3.60 -12.41 5.46
CA LEU A 82 2.92 -13.21 4.43
C LEU A 82 2.61 -14.64 4.90
N GLN A 83 3.52 -15.26 5.66
CA GLN A 83 3.30 -16.58 6.26
C GLN A 83 2.14 -16.52 7.26
N LYS A 84 2.19 -15.59 8.23
CA LYS A 84 1.11 -15.42 9.22
C LYS A 84 -0.25 -15.13 8.59
N LYS A 85 -0.29 -14.32 7.51
CA LYS A 85 -1.52 -14.03 6.76
C LYS A 85 -2.10 -15.28 6.10
N ARG A 86 -1.24 -16.13 5.54
CA ARG A 86 -1.65 -17.40 4.92
C ARG A 86 -2.19 -18.37 5.94
N ASP A 87 -1.50 -18.52 7.06
CA ASP A 87 -1.85 -19.47 8.11
C ASP A 87 -3.13 -19.08 8.86
N SER A 88 -3.40 -17.77 8.98
CA SER A 88 -4.62 -17.26 9.61
C SER A 88 -5.87 -17.38 8.73
N GLY A 89 -5.74 -17.79 7.46
CA GLY A 89 -6.86 -17.89 6.52
C GLY A 89 -7.53 -16.56 6.19
N VAL A 90 -6.94 -15.44 6.62
CA VAL A 90 -7.44 -14.09 6.32
C VAL A 90 -7.30 -13.87 4.81
N ARG A 91 -8.43 -13.72 4.12
CA ARG A 91 -8.45 -13.42 2.68
C ARG A 91 -8.18 -11.95 2.43
#